data_AF-A0A821JTI2-F1
#
_entry.id   AF-A0A821JTI2-F1
#
_cell.length_a   1.000
_cell.length_b   1.000
_cell.length_c   1.000
_cell.angle_alpha   90.00
_cell.angle_beta   90.00
_cell.angle_gamma   90.00
#
_symmetry.space_group_name_H-M   'P 1'
#
loop_
_entity.id
_entity.type
_entity.pdbx_description
1 polymer ?
#
loop_
_entity_poly.entity_id
_entity_poly.type
_entity_poly.pdbx_seq_one_letter_code
_entity_poly.pdbx_strand_id
1 'polypeptide(L)'
;MDLIENLSEIKEDILQRLQHLKNVPNRLENPNIYHLNVGAMYPNIILTNRLQPSAIVDSTICAQCDLNCPNAHCQRKIDWIWRGTYVPATRNELQRIQLQLENERFSFNAQSIEKNHL
;
A
#
# COMPACT_ATOMS: atom_id res chain seq x y z
N MET A 1 -31.09 -7.63 12.72
CA MET A 1 -32.16 -7.15 11.82
C MET A 1 -33.45 -6.97 12.61
N ASP A 2 -33.80 -7.92 13.48
CA ASP A 2 -35.05 -7.92 14.25
C ASP A 2 -35.19 -6.79 15.31
N LEU A 3 -34.12 -6.03 15.57
CA LEU A 3 -34.10 -4.86 16.46
C LEU A 3 -34.27 -3.52 15.71
N ILE A 4 -34.46 -3.54 14.39
CA ILE A 4 -34.55 -2.33 13.56
C ILE A 4 -36.00 -2.18 13.09
N GLU A 5 -36.71 -1.21 13.68
CA GLU A 5 -38.16 -1.04 13.48
C GLU A 5 -38.51 -0.26 12.21
N ASN A 6 -37.64 0.66 11.78
CA ASN A 6 -37.93 1.63 10.70
C ASN A 6 -37.10 1.39 9.41
N LEU A 7 -36.55 0.18 9.23
CA LEU A 7 -35.71 -0.13 8.07
C LEU A 7 -36.43 0.11 6.74
N SER A 8 -37.70 -0.32 6.65
CA SER A 8 -38.52 -0.20 5.44
C SER A 8 -38.82 1.26 5.09
N GLU A 9 -39.11 2.09 6.11
CA GLU A 9 -39.41 3.51 5.95
C GLU A 9 -38.19 4.29 5.46
N ILE A 10 -37.03 4.15 6.13
CA ILE A 10 -35.78 4.82 5.73
C ILE A 10 -35.39 4.42 4.32
N LYS A 11 -35.53 3.14 3.98
CA LYS A 11 -35.23 2.65 2.64
C LYS A 11 -36.09 3.33 1.59
N GLU A 12 -37.40 3.46 1.83
CA GLU A 12 -38.34 4.10 0.90
C GLU A 12 -38.04 5.60 0.72
N ASP A 13 -37.74 6.33 1.80
CA ASP A 13 -37.35 7.75 1.74
C ASP A 13 -36.06 7.96 0.92
N ILE A 14 -35.03 7.14 1.14
CA ILE A 14 -33.80 7.18 0.33
C ILE A 14 -34.13 6.92 -1.15
N LEU A 15 -34.99 5.94 -1.43
CA LEU A 15 -35.36 5.55 -2.79
C LEU A 15 -36.08 6.70 -3.51
N GLN A 16 -37.01 7.36 -2.85
CA GLN A 16 -37.75 8.50 -3.40
C GLN A 16 -36.82 9.68 -3.71
N ARG A 17 -35.89 10.01 -2.81
CA ARG A 17 -34.89 11.07 -3.05
C ARG A 17 -33.98 10.75 -4.23
N LEU A 18 -33.50 9.51 -4.33
CA LEU A 18 -32.69 9.06 -5.47
C LEU A 18 -33.48 9.05 -6.79
N GLN A 19 -34.76 8.66 -6.77
CA GLN A 19 -35.64 8.75 -7.93
C GLN A 19 -35.85 10.19 -8.39
N HIS A 20 -36.01 11.13 -7.46
CA HIS A 20 -36.14 12.54 -7.78
C HIS A 20 -34.87 13.10 -8.45
N LEU A 21 -33.68 12.73 -7.94
CA LEU A 21 -32.39 13.07 -8.57
C LEU A 21 -32.27 12.45 -9.98
N LYS A 22 -32.74 11.22 -10.17
CA LYS A 22 -32.74 10.55 -11.48
C LYS A 22 -33.70 11.21 -12.47
N ASN A 23 -34.91 11.58 -12.04
CA ASN A 23 -35.95 12.16 -12.89
C ASN A 23 -35.64 13.60 -13.30
N VAL A 24 -34.90 14.35 -12.46
CA VAL A 24 -34.46 15.72 -12.74
C VAL A 24 -32.95 15.79 -12.55
N PRO A 25 -32.14 15.36 -13.54
CA PRO A 25 -30.69 15.28 -13.42
C PRO A 25 -30.01 16.66 -13.54
N ASN A 26 -30.61 17.60 -14.25
CA ASN A 26 -30.10 18.96 -14.38
C ASN A 26 -30.72 19.84 -13.29
N ARG A 27 -29.94 20.20 -12.28
CA ARG A 27 -30.41 20.91 -11.07
C ARG A 27 -29.52 22.12 -10.80
N LEU A 28 -30.11 23.16 -10.20
CA LEU A 28 -29.40 24.32 -9.70
C LEU A 28 -29.61 24.38 -8.18
N GLU A 29 -28.68 23.79 -7.44
CA GLU A 29 -28.71 23.67 -5.98
C GLU A 29 -27.32 23.88 -5.39
N ASN A 30 -27.24 24.21 -4.10
CA ASN A 30 -25.97 24.38 -3.41
C ASN A 30 -25.35 22.99 -3.13
N PRO A 31 -24.05 22.78 -3.42
CA PRO A 31 -23.41 21.50 -3.17
C PRO A 31 -23.16 21.28 -1.68
N ASN A 32 -23.25 20.02 -1.25
CA ASN A 32 -22.78 19.60 0.05
C ASN A 32 -21.37 19.00 -0.08
N ILE A 33 -20.40 19.61 0.58
CA ILE A 33 -18.99 19.19 0.52
C ILE A 33 -18.71 18.24 1.68
N TYR A 34 -18.44 16.98 1.36
CA TYR A 34 -18.13 15.94 2.35
C TYR A 34 -16.70 15.44 2.22
N HIS A 35 -16.04 15.23 3.36
CA HIS A 35 -14.77 14.51 3.45
C HIS A 35 -15.03 13.13 4.07
N LEU A 36 -14.84 12.09 3.27
CA LEU A 36 -14.99 10.70 3.70
C LEU A 36 -13.60 10.13 3.97
N ASN A 37 -13.39 9.55 5.14
CA ASN A 37 -12.14 8.92 5.52
C ASN A 37 -12.40 7.49 6.02
N VAL A 38 -11.47 6.59 5.72
CA VAL A 38 -11.49 5.23 6.25
C VAL A 38 -10.75 5.23 7.59
N GLY A 39 -11.48 4.95 8.68
CA GLY A 39 -10.88 4.78 9.99
C GLY A 39 -9.83 3.66 9.96
N ALA A 40 -8.64 3.92 10.52
CA ALA A 40 -7.54 2.95 10.59
C ALA A 40 -7.28 2.19 9.27
N MET A 41 -7.23 2.92 8.15
CA MET A 41 -7.11 2.35 6.79
C MET A 41 -6.03 1.26 6.67
N TYR A 42 -4.77 1.57 7.02
CA TYR A 42 -3.66 0.62 6.87
C TYR A 42 -3.77 -0.59 7.81
N PRO A 43 -4.03 -0.43 9.12
CA PRO A 43 -4.31 -1.57 10.00
C PRO A 43 -5.41 -2.50 9.44
N ASN A 44 -6.51 -1.93 8.94
CA ASN A 44 -7.59 -2.72 8.36
C ASN A 44 -7.18 -3.46 7.08
N ILE A 45 -6.41 -2.82 6.19
CA ILE A 45 -5.86 -3.47 4.98
C ILE A 45 -4.92 -4.61 5.35
N ILE A 46 -4.04 -4.39 6.33
CA ILE A 46 -3.07 -5.38 6.83
C ILE A 46 -3.80 -6.60 7.39
N LEU A 47 -4.80 -6.40 8.26
CA LEU A 47 -5.54 -7.49 8.90
C LEU A 47 -6.42 -8.25 7.89
N THR A 48 -7.12 -7.54 7.00
CA THR A 48 -8.00 -8.14 5.99
C THR A 48 -7.23 -9.04 5.03
N ASN A 49 -6.04 -8.60 4.60
CA ASN A 49 -5.19 -9.36 3.67
C ASN A 49 -4.15 -10.22 4.37
N ARG A 50 -4.11 -10.24 5.71
CA ARG A 50 -3.11 -10.93 6.52
C ARG A 50 -1.66 -10.60 6.09
N LEU A 51 -1.42 -9.33 5.75
CA LEU A 51 -0.11 -8.87 5.27
C LEU A 51 0.88 -8.88 6.42
N GLN A 52 1.89 -9.74 6.33
CA GLN A 52 3.01 -9.81 7.25
C GLN A 52 4.27 -10.01 6.41
N PRO A 53 5.45 -9.51 6.82
CA PRO A 53 6.69 -9.72 6.08
C PRO A 53 6.97 -11.21 5.79
N SER A 54 6.71 -12.09 6.75
CA SER A 54 6.87 -13.54 6.62
C SER A 54 5.86 -14.20 5.67
N ALA A 55 4.76 -13.52 5.35
CA ALA A 55 3.73 -14.01 4.42
C ALA A 55 4.06 -13.66 2.95
N ILE A 56 5.09 -12.85 2.71
CA ILE A 56 5.57 -12.54 1.36
C ILE A 56 6.56 -13.65 0.98
N VAL A 57 6.09 -14.61 0.19
CA VAL A 57 6.86 -15.78 -0.24
C VAL A 57 7.09 -15.75 -1.75
N ASP A 58 8.23 -16.29 -2.17
CA ASP A 58 8.52 -16.53 -3.58
C ASP A 58 8.17 -17.98 -3.98
N SER A 59 8.37 -18.31 -5.25
CA SER A 59 8.09 -19.66 -5.76
C SER A 59 9.01 -20.73 -5.16
N THR A 60 10.23 -20.37 -4.76
CA THR A 60 11.20 -21.31 -4.18
C THR A 60 10.82 -21.69 -2.75
N ILE A 61 10.42 -20.70 -1.95
CA ILE A 61 9.93 -20.89 -0.58
C ILE A 61 8.63 -21.68 -0.59
N CYS A 62 7.70 -21.34 -1.49
CA CYS A 62 6.46 -22.11 -1.57
C CYS A 62 6.68 -23.54 -2.06
N ALA A 63 7.65 -23.79 -2.94
CA ALA A 63 7.94 -25.14 -3.42
C ALA A 63 8.37 -26.09 -2.29
N GLN A 64 9.00 -25.56 -1.25
CA GLN A 64 9.45 -26.30 -0.06
C GLN A 64 8.35 -26.46 1.01
N CYS A 65 7.18 -25.85 0.82
CA CYS A 65 6.09 -25.90 1.79
C CYS A 65 5.34 -27.23 1.71
N ASP A 66 5.08 -27.86 2.86
CA ASP A 66 4.29 -29.09 2.96
C ASP A 66 2.84 -28.94 2.43
N LEU A 67 2.33 -27.71 2.37
CA LEU A 67 0.99 -27.39 1.87
C LEU A 67 0.96 -27.09 0.36
N ASN A 68 2.09 -27.24 -0.34
CA ASN A 68 2.16 -27.05 -1.78
C ASN A 68 1.55 -28.25 -2.53
N CYS A 69 0.23 -28.24 -2.66
CA CYS A 69 -0.55 -29.25 -3.37
C CYS A 69 -1.43 -28.61 -4.47
N PRO A 70 -1.88 -29.39 -5.48
CA PRO A 70 -2.62 -28.85 -6.62
C PRO A 70 -3.90 -28.05 -6.27
N ASN A 71 -4.48 -28.29 -5.10
CA ASN A 71 -5.71 -27.64 -4.62
C ASN A 71 -5.46 -26.67 -3.44
N ALA A 72 -4.23 -26.17 -3.27
CA ALA A 72 -3.93 -25.20 -2.23
C ALA A 72 -4.71 -23.89 -2.45
N HIS A 73 -5.30 -23.34 -1.39
CA HIS A 73 -6.04 -22.07 -1.40
C HIS A 73 -5.41 -21.01 -0.47
N CYS A 74 -4.18 -21.26 -0.03
CA CYS A 74 -3.46 -20.38 0.90
C CYS A 74 -2.81 -19.16 0.21
N GLN A 75 -2.49 -19.25 -1.08
CA GLN A 75 -1.84 -18.17 -1.81
C GLN A 75 -2.85 -17.12 -2.29
N ARG A 76 -2.57 -15.86 -1.97
CA ARG A 76 -3.28 -14.69 -2.50
C ARG A 76 -2.28 -13.80 -3.23
N LYS A 77 -2.50 -13.59 -4.53
CA LYS A 77 -1.69 -12.67 -5.33
C LYS A 77 -2.22 -11.25 -5.17
N ILE A 78 -1.32 -10.31 -4.89
CA ILE A 78 -1.62 -8.88 -4.72
C ILE A 78 -0.55 -8.11 -5.47
N ASP A 79 -0.98 -7.20 -6.35
CA ASP A 79 -0.07 -6.36 -7.11
C ASP A 79 0.40 -5.16 -6.28
N TRP A 80 1.65 -4.75 -6.49
CA TRP A 80 2.22 -3.54 -5.89
C TRP A 80 3.12 -2.83 -6.89
N ILE A 81 3.34 -1.54 -6.66
CA ILE A 81 4.14 -0.69 -7.53
C ILE A 81 5.49 -0.44 -6.85
N TRP A 82 6.56 -0.85 -7.51
CA TRP A 82 7.91 -0.47 -7.11
C TRP A 82 8.31 0.86 -7.79
N ARG A 83 8.91 1.76 -7.01
CA ARG A 83 9.46 3.03 -7.51
C ARG A 83 10.86 3.21 -6.95
N GLY A 84 11.88 3.07 -7.80
CA GLY A 84 13.27 3.35 -7.46
C GLY A 84 13.85 4.49 -8.29
N THR A 85 14.71 5.28 -7.67
CA THR A 85 15.55 6.27 -8.33
C THR A 85 16.97 5.74 -8.39
N TYR A 86 17.60 5.74 -9.55
CA TYR A 86 18.98 5.30 -9.72
C TYR A 86 19.76 6.29 -10.58
N VAL A 87 21.08 6.32 -10.38
CA VAL A 87 22.00 7.09 -11.22
C VAL A 87 22.33 6.23 -12.44
N PRO A 88 22.14 6.72 -13.69
CA PRO A 88 22.36 5.93 -14.89
C PRO A 88 23.85 5.87 -15.26
N ALA A 89 24.70 5.49 -14.31
CA ALA A 89 26.13 5.33 -14.56
C ALA A 89 26.39 4.03 -15.33
N THR A 90 27.22 4.13 -16.37
CA THR A 90 27.74 2.97 -17.09
C THR A 90 28.73 2.20 -16.23
N ARG A 91 28.96 0.92 -16.57
CA ARG A 91 29.96 0.08 -15.87
C ARG A 91 31.35 0.73 -15.84
N ASN A 92 31.76 1.40 -16.93
CA ASN A 92 33.07 2.04 -17.02
C ASN A 92 33.17 3.28 -16.10
N GLU A 93 32.10 4.08 -16.00
CA GLU A 93 32.05 5.21 -15.08
C GLU A 93 32.12 4.72 -13.63
N LEU A 94 31.37 3.67 -13.29
CA LEU A 94 31.44 3.03 -11.97
C LEU A 94 32.86 2.54 -11.65
N GLN A 95 33.52 1.84 -12.57
CA GLN A 95 34.88 1.35 -12.38
C GLN A 95 35.91 2.48 -12.24
N ARG A 96 35.75 3.57 -13.00
CA ARG A 96 36.63 4.75 -12.89
C ARG A 96 36.48 5.42 -11.53
N ILE A 97 35.24 5.60 -11.07
CA ILE A 97 34.95 6.15 -9.75
C ILE A 97 35.56 5.25 -8.67
N GLN A 98 35.42 3.93 -8.79
CA GLN A 98 36.06 2.98 -7.86
C GLN A 98 37.58 3.14 -7.83
N LEU A 99 38.25 3.15 -8.98
CA LEU A 99 39.71 3.31 -9.05
C LEU A 99 40.17 4.67 -8.51
N GLN A 100 39.40 5.73 -8.74
CA GLN A 100 39.67 7.06 -8.18
C GLN A 100 39.59 7.02 -6.65
N LEU A 101 38.52 6.44 -6.09
CA LEU A 101 38.33 6.29 -4.64
C LEU A 101 39.44 5.42 -4.00
N GLU A 102 39.95 4.42 -4.70
CA GLU A 102 41.06 3.57 -4.21
C GLU A 102 42.39 4.33 -4.13
N ASN A 103 42.61 5.31 -5.02
CA ASN A 103 43.86 6.07 -5.08
C ASN A 103 43.81 7.36 -4.25
N GLU A 104 42.62 7.91 -3.98
CA GLU A 104 42.43 9.06 -3.14
C GLU A 104 42.65 8.72 -1.65
N ARG A 105 43.35 9.60 -0.93
CA ARG A 105 43.49 9.50 0.53
C ARG A 105 42.48 10.44 1.18
N PHE A 106 41.48 9.85 1.81
CA PHE A 106 40.52 10.61 2.60
C PHE A 106 41.11 10.93 3.98
N SER A 107 41.13 12.21 4.34
CA SER A 107 41.47 12.64 5.69
C SER A 107 40.38 12.19 6.66
N PHE A 108 40.77 11.48 7.73
CA PHE A 108 39.87 11.18 8.84
C PHE A 108 39.49 12.47 9.55
N ASN A 109 38.24 12.92 9.40
CA ASN A 109 37.67 13.90 10.31
C ASN A 109 37.26 13.16 11.60
N ALA A 110 38.09 13.26 12.64
CA ALA A 110 37.83 12.65 13.96
C ALA A 110 36.55 13.14 14.67
N GLN A 111 35.82 14.10 14.09
CA GLN A 111 34.58 14.65 14.64
C GLN A 111 33.32 13.82 14.33
N SER A 112 33.40 12.76 13.53
CA SER A 112 32.24 11.92 13.18
C SER A 112 32.06 10.65 14.02
N ILE A 113 32.93 10.38 15.00
CA ILE A 113 32.87 9.13 15.81
C ILE A 113 32.08 9.30 17.13
N GLU A 114 31.87 10.52 17.65
CA GLU A 114 31.26 10.71 18.99
C GLU A 114 29.72 10.67 19.06
N LYS A 115 28.99 10.34 17.99
CA LYS A 115 27.51 10.36 18.02
C LYS A 115 26.79 9.02 17.86
N ASN A 116 27.45 7.87 18.02
CA ASN A 116 26.76 6.58 18.03
C ASN A 116 27.25 5.62 19.13
N HIS A 117 27.29 6.09 20.38
CA HIS A 117 27.17 5.20 21.54
C HIS A 117 26.29 5.85 22.60
N LEU A 118 24.97 5.64 22.45
CA LEU A 118 23.97 5.49 23.51
C LEU A 118 22.85 4.60 22.94
#